data_AF-A0A7S2VDJ1-F1
#
_entry.id   AF-A0A7S2VDJ1-F1
#
_cell.length_a   1.000
_cell.length_b   1.000
_cell.length_c   1.000
_cell.angle_alpha   90.00
_cell.angle_beta   90.00
_cell.angle_gamma   90.00
#
_symmetry.space_group_name_H-M   'P 1'
#
loop_
_entity.id
_entity.type
_entity.pdbx_description
1 polymer ?
#
loop_
_entity_poly.entity_id
_entity_poly.type
_entity_poly.pdbx_seq_one_letter_code
_entity_poly.pdbx_strand_id
1 'polypeptide(L)'
;SNALVQELQKAIPQTDGGIDIDARPTTATIGEEEDPIQNSLWKNQYDIVHVITSRFMIYQPDLVHLGKARLDLFRTFTLPSIQKQTTKEFLWIIYTDPNLNPLLREPLVELVKDEPNVLVLGMNRARFDDFRNKTWMEDVHTVFSGSHELLKDYHAAAQQRVFVNSRVDADDAVYLNFCSSVQQQTAKALGETAR
;
A
#
# COMPACT_ATOMS: atom_id res chain seq x y z
N SER A 1 18.33 -14.20 37.50
CA SER A 1 18.35 -13.01 36.64
C SER A 1 18.44 -11.70 37.46
N ASN A 2 19.37 -11.60 38.42
CA ASN A 2 19.48 -10.40 39.30
C ASN A 2 20.92 -9.88 39.47
N ALA A 3 21.91 -10.49 38.82
CA ALA A 3 23.30 -10.02 38.89
C ALA A 3 23.60 -8.92 37.86
N LEU A 4 22.98 -8.96 36.68
CA LEU A 4 23.25 -7.99 35.59
C LEU A 4 22.67 -6.59 35.83
N VAL A 5 21.61 -6.49 36.64
CA VAL A 5 20.95 -5.20 36.95
C VAL A 5 21.75 -4.38 37.97
N GLN A 6 22.54 -5.04 38.82
CA GLN A 6 23.34 -4.35 39.84
C GLN A 6 24.67 -3.79 39.32
N GLU A 7 25.19 -4.26 38.18
CA GLU A 7 26.41 -3.71 37.57
C GLU A 7 26.16 -2.44 36.76
N LEU A 8 24.99 -2.29 36.14
CA LEU A 8 24.67 -1.13 35.30
C LEU A 8 24.36 0.16 36.10
N GLN A 9 24.10 0.05 37.39
CA GLN A 9 23.85 1.22 38.26
C GLN A 9 25.14 1.89 38.79
N LYS A 10 26.33 1.35 38.51
CA LYS A 10 27.61 1.90 39.00
C LYS A 10 28.32 2.86 38.04
N ALA A 11 27.75 3.16 36.87
CA ALA A 11 28.45 3.87 35.81
C ALA A 11 27.97 5.30 35.50
N ILE A 12 27.22 5.97 36.40
CA ILE A 12 26.75 7.35 36.16
C ILE A 12 27.45 8.31 37.15
N PRO A 13 28.25 9.28 36.67
CA PRO A 13 28.84 10.32 37.52
C PRO A 13 27.76 11.28 38.04
N GLN A 14 27.80 11.61 39.33
CA GLN A 14 27.03 12.70 39.91
C GLN A 14 27.68 14.04 39.55
N THR A 15 26.91 14.93 38.94
CA THR A 15 27.27 16.35 38.81
C THR A 15 26.35 17.17 39.69
N ASP A 16 26.90 17.68 40.78
CA ASP A 16 26.35 18.77 41.58
C ASP A 16 26.38 20.07 40.76
N GLY A 17 25.26 20.79 40.73
CA GLY A 17 25.15 22.09 40.09
C GLY A 17 23.75 22.66 40.25
N GLY A 18 23.48 23.29 41.40
CA GLY A 18 22.27 24.05 41.62
C GLY A 18 22.25 25.36 40.84
N ILE A 19 21.09 25.71 40.26
CA ILE A 19 20.68 27.08 39.96
C ILE A 19 19.20 27.21 40.36
N ASP A 20 18.92 28.31 41.04
CA ASP A 20 17.67 28.66 41.69
C ASP A 20 16.77 29.54 40.80
N ILE A 21 15.48 29.53 41.14
CA ILE A 21 14.39 30.50 40.93
C ILE A 21 13.93 30.97 39.52
N ASP A 22 12.65 30.67 39.31
CA ASP A 22 11.56 31.55 38.83
C ASP A 22 11.51 31.93 37.33
N ALA A 23 10.78 31.11 36.57
CA ALA A 23 10.06 31.55 35.37
C ALA A 23 8.80 30.69 35.21
N ARG A 24 7.64 31.29 35.50
CA ARG A 24 6.34 30.71 35.15
C ARG A 24 6.27 30.55 33.63
N PRO A 25 5.88 29.38 33.08
CA PRO A 25 5.57 29.29 31.66
C PRO A 25 4.26 30.04 31.42
N THR A 26 4.36 31.15 30.72
CA THR A 26 3.26 31.83 30.03
C THR A 26 2.49 30.80 29.21
N THR A 27 1.16 30.82 29.34
CA THR A 27 0.21 30.11 28.50
C THR A 27 0.41 30.54 27.05
N ALA A 28 1.31 29.87 26.35
CA ALA A 28 1.39 29.91 24.91
C ALA A 28 0.18 29.14 24.40
N THR A 29 -0.74 29.87 23.78
CA THR A 29 -1.79 29.31 22.95
C THR A 29 -1.09 28.48 21.89
N ILE A 30 -1.12 27.16 22.04
CA ILE A 30 -0.72 26.22 21.00
C ILE A 30 -1.75 26.46 19.90
N GLY A 31 -1.38 27.26 18.91
CA GLY A 31 -2.06 27.26 17.64
C GLY A 31 -2.04 25.81 17.18
N GLU A 32 -3.22 25.24 16.95
CA GLU A 32 -3.35 23.97 16.26
C GLU A 32 -2.60 24.13 14.94
N GLU A 33 -1.36 23.63 14.89
CA GLU A 33 -0.68 23.39 13.62
C GLU A 33 -1.55 22.37 12.90
N GLU A 34 -2.37 22.85 11.97
CA GLU A 34 -3.07 22.00 11.03
C GLU A 34 -2.02 21.10 10.37
N ASP A 35 -2.08 19.82 10.71
CA ASP A 35 -1.17 18.79 10.24
C ASP A 35 -1.16 18.82 8.69
N PRO A 36 -0.01 19.13 8.04
CA PRO A 36 0.03 19.39 6.60
C PRO A 36 -0.29 18.17 5.73
N ILE A 37 -0.59 17.02 6.35
CA ILE A 37 -0.99 15.77 5.71
C ILE A 37 -2.48 15.77 5.27
N GLN A 38 -3.27 16.79 5.60
CA GLN A 38 -4.69 16.81 5.22
C GLN A 38 -5.00 17.09 3.74
N ASN A 39 -4.03 17.51 2.91
CA ASN A 39 -4.37 18.16 1.64
C ASN A 39 -4.12 17.38 0.34
N SER A 40 -4.09 16.04 0.38
CA SER A 40 -4.36 15.20 -0.81
C SER A 40 -4.53 13.72 -0.47
N LEU A 41 -5.51 13.35 0.36
CA LEU A 41 -5.92 11.94 0.41
C LEU A 41 -6.58 11.59 -0.93
N TRP A 42 -5.98 10.69 -1.72
CA TRP A 42 -6.47 10.28 -3.05
C TRP A 42 -8.00 10.09 -3.06
N LYS A 43 -8.68 10.59 -4.10
CA LYS A 43 -10.13 10.42 -4.30
C LYS A 43 -10.47 10.27 -5.77
N ASN A 44 -11.48 9.46 -6.08
CA ASN A 44 -12.13 9.43 -7.39
C ASN A 44 -13.43 10.24 -7.37
N GLN A 45 -14.11 10.31 -8.52
CA GLN A 45 -15.40 11.01 -8.67
C GLN A 45 -16.54 10.52 -7.75
N TYR A 46 -16.41 9.33 -7.16
CA TYR A 46 -17.40 8.72 -6.27
C TYR A 46 -16.97 8.70 -4.80
N ASP A 47 -15.80 9.27 -4.46
CA ASP A 47 -15.18 9.20 -3.13
C ASP A 47 -14.94 7.76 -2.64
N ILE A 48 -14.66 6.83 -3.57
CA ILE A 48 -14.39 5.41 -3.32
C ILE A 48 -12.93 5.09 -3.57
N VAL A 49 -12.26 4.48 -2.59
CA VAL A 49 -10.93 3.90 -2.74
C VAL A 49 -11.04 2.51 -3.33
N HIS A 50 -10.72 2.39 -4.62
CA HIS A 50 -10.72 1.11 -5.32
C HIS A 50 -9.29 0.61 -5.52
N VAL A 51 -9.00 -0.53 -4.91
CA VAL A 51 -7.74 -1.26 -5.10
C VAL A 51 -8.04 -2.58 -5.82
N ILE A 52 -7.28 -2.85 -6.87
CA ILE A 52 -7.22 -4.15 -7.53
C ILE A 52 -5.96 -4.85 -7.04
N THR A 53 -6.06 -6.15 -6.77
CA THR A 53 -4.92 -6.96 -6.35
C THR A 53 -4.75 -8.18 -7.25
N SER A 54 -3.50 -8.48 -7.56
CA SER A 54 -3.09 -9.71 -8.26
C SER A 54 -1.93 -10.36 -7.53
N ARG A 55 -1.83 -11.69 -7.65
CA ARG A 55 -0.71 -12.46 -7.07
C ARG A 55 0.13 -13.04 -8.18
N PHE A 56 1.43 -12.82 -8.13
CA PHE A 56 2.39 -13.33 -9.10
C PHE A 56 3.55 -14.02 -8.39
N MET A 57 3.67 -15.34 -8.55
CA MET A 57 4.82 -16.13 -8.06
C MET A 57 5.13 -16.00 -6.55
N ILE A 58 4.14 -15.67 -5.73
CA ILE A 58 4.28 -15.62 -4.27
C ILE A 58 4.68 -16.99 -3.72
N TYR A 59 5.69 -17.03 -2.85
CA TYR A 59 6.30 -18.27 -2.32
C TYR A 59 6.89 -19.21 -3.38
N GLN A 60 7.03 -18.74 -4.63
CA GLN A 60 7.54 -19.53 -5.75
C GLN A 60 8.62 -18.76 -6.54
N PRO A 61 9.59 -18.08 -5.88
CA PRO A 61 10.45 -17.11 -6.55
C PRO A 61 11.32 -17.72 -7.65
N ASP A 62 11.74 -18.98 -7.49
CA ASP A 62 12.73 -19.65 -8.33
C ASP A 62 12.15 -20.64 -9.34
N LEU A 63 10.82 -20.78 -9.42
CA LEU A 63 10.18 -21.63 -10.44
C LEU A 63 10.14 -20.91 -11.80
N VAL A 64 11.32 -20.63 -12.37
CA VAL A 64 11.50 -19.75 -13.53
C VAL A 64 10.65 -20.15 -14.73
N HIS A 65 10.52 -21.44 -15.04
CA HIS A 65 9.70 -21.89 -16.18
C HIS A 65 8.20 -21.64 -15.96
N LEU A 66 7.71 -21.91 -14.74
CA LEU A 66 6.32 -21.58 -14.37
C LEU A 66 6.10 -20.07 -14.39
N GLY A 67 7.04 -19.30 -13.86
CA GLY A 67 6.99 -17.85 -13.83
C GLY A 67 6.97 -17.24 -15.23
N LYS A 68 7.75 -17.78 -16.17
CA LYS A 68 7.72 -17.36 -17.58
C LYS A 68 6.35 -17.63 -18.21
N ALA A 69 5.79 -18.83 -18.01
CA ALA A 69 4.46 -19.15 -18.53
C ALA A 69 3.37 -18.21 -17.96
N ARG A 70 3.41 -17.93 -16.66
CA ARG A 70 2.49 -16.95 -16.02
C ARG A 70 2.71 -15.53 -16.52
N LEU A 71 3.96 -15.12 -16.75
CA LEU A 71 4.27 -13.81 -17.31
C LEU A 71 3.72 -13.67 -18.73
N ASP A 72 3.78 -14.73 -19.54
CA ASP A 72 3.20 -14.74 -20.88
C ASP A 72 1.68 -14.61 -20.84
N LEU A 73 1.00 -15.31 -19.92
CA LEU A 73 -0.44 -15.15 -19.70
C LEU A 73 -0.79 -13.73 -19.24
N PHE A 74 -0.06 -13.22 -18.24
CA PHE A 74 -0.22 -11.86 -17.73
C PHE A 74 -0.09 -10.81 -18.82
N ARG A 75 0.98 -10.90 -19.62
CA ARG A 75 1.24 -10.01 -20.77
C ARG A 75 0.15 -10.10 -21.83
N THR A 76 -0.39 -11.30 -22.06
CA THR A 76 -1.34 -11.54 -23.15
C THR A 76 -2.76 -11.12 -22.79
N PHE A 77 -3.19 -11.38 -21.56
CA PHE A 77 -4.59 -11.23 -21.15
C PHE A 77 -4.79 -10.16 -20.07
N THR A 78 -4.19 -10.36 -18.90
CA THR A 78 -4.48 -9.55 -17.72
C THR A 78 -4.06 -8.11 -17.90
N LEU A 79 -2.79 -7.87 -18.23
CA LEU A 79 -2.25 -6.53 -18.39
C LEU A 79 -3.03 -5.72 -19.45
N PRO A 80 -3.24 -6.20 -20.69
CA PRO A 80 -4.04 -5.47 -21.66
C PRO A 80 -5.47 -5.17 -21.19
N SER A 81 -6.10 -6.08 -20.43
CA SER A 81 -7.48 -5.87 -19.94
C SER A 81 -7.57 -4.78 -18.88
N ILE A 82 -6.56 -4.66 -18.00
CA ILE A 82 -6.46 -3.59 -17.00
C ILE A 82 -6.01 -2.27 -17.66
N GLN A 83 -5.09 -2.33 -18.62
CA GLN A 83 -4.62 -1.16 -19.36
C GLN A 83 -5.76 -0.45 -20.12
N LYS A 84 -6.69 -1.22 -20.66
CA LYS A 84 -7.81 -0.71 -21.46
C LYS A 84 -9.01 -0.27 -20.63
N GLN A 85 -8.99 -0.36 -19.30
CA GLN A 85 -10.11 0.08 -18.47
C GLN A 85 -10.49 1.54 -18.79
N THR A 86 -11.80 1.80 -18.85
CA THR A 86 -12.33 3.13 -19.21
C THR A 86 -12.03 4.23 -18.18
N THR A 87 -11.69 3.85 -16.95
CA THR A 87 -11.18 4.74 -15.91
C THR A 87 -9.83 4.22 -15.43
N LYS A 88 -8.97 5.14 -14.98
CA LYS A 88 -7.70 4.83 -14.28
C LYS A 88 -7.75 5.23 -12.81
N GLU A 89 -8.93 5.59 -12.30
CA GLU A 89 -9.16 5.99 -10.91
C GLU A 89 -9.21 4.78 -9.95
N PHE A 90 -8.19 3.94 -9.98
CA PHE A 90 -7.99 2.78 -9.10
C PHE A 90 -6.49 2.51 -8.97
N LEU A 91 -6.08 1.88 -7.86
CA LEU A 91 -4.71 1.39 -7.69
C LEU A 91 -4.68 -0.10 -8.00
N TRP A 92 -3.77 -0.55 -8.85
CA TRP A 92 -3.53 -1.99 -9.05
C TRP A 92 -2.22 -2.40 -8.39
N ILE A 93 -2.30 -3.34 -7.46
CA ILE A 93 -1.16 -3.88 -6.74
C ILE A 93 -0.92 -5.33 -7.19
N ILE A 94 0.26 -5.58 -7.76
CA ILE A 94 0.74 -6.91 -8.09
C ILE A 94 1.68 -7.36 -6.98
N TYR A 95 1.20 -8.28 -6.14
CA TYR A 95 2.00 -8.89 -5.11
C TYR A 95 2.88 -10.00 -5.68
N THR A 96 4.15 -9.98 -5.33
CA THR A 96 5.13 -11.00 -5.70
C THR A 96 6.00 -11.39 -4.51
N ASP A 97 6.72 -12.49 -4.63
CA ASP A 97 7.76 -12.86 -3.69
C ASP A 97 8.83 -11.75 -3.59
N PRO A 98 9.25 -11.30 -2.38
CA PRO A 98 10.33 -10.32 -2.21
C PRO A 98 11.67 -10.76 -2.79
N ASN A 99 11.89 -12.07 -2.94
CA ASN A 99 13.09 -12.64 -3.53
C ASN A 99 12.82 -13.18 -4.94
N LEU A 100 11.79 -12.68 -5.64
CA LEU A 100 11.45 -13.11 -7.01
C LEU A 100 12.70 -13.09 -7.90
N ASN A 101 12.93 -14.20 -8.59
CA ASN A 101 14.08 -14.37 -9.46
C ASN A 101 14.19 -13.20 -10.47
N PRO A 102 15.38 -12.59 -10.66
CA PRO A 102 15.55 -11.45 -11.56
C PRO A 102 15.04 -11.68 -12.98
N LEU A 103 15.15 -12.92 -13.50
CA LEU A 103 14.66 -13.30 -14.83
C LEU A 103 13.13 -13.23 -14.96
N LEU A 104 12.41 -13.12 -13.85
CA LEU A 104 10.96 -12.91 -13.79
C LEU A 104 10.62 -11.48 -13.37
N ARG A 105 11.33 -10.97 -12.35
CA ARG A 105 11.10 -9.64 -11.79
C ARG A 105 11.32 -8.53 -12.81
N GLU A 106 12.46 -8.54 -13.50
CA GLU A 106 12.82 -7.47 -14.43
C GLU A 106 11.81 -7.37 -15.59
N PRO A 107 11.43 -8.48 -16.26
CA PRO A 107 10.36 -8.43 -17.25
C PRO A 107 9.00 -7.98 -16.71
N LEU A 108 8.63 -8.39 -15.48
CA LEU A 108 7.37 -7.96 -14.86
C LEU A 108 7.34 -6.45 -14.61
N VAL A 109 8.43 -5.91 -14.04
CA VAL A 109 8.58 -4.47 -13.78
C VAL A 109 8.54 -3.68 -15.09
N GLU A 110 9.29 -4.15 -16.10
CA GLU A 110 9.34 -3.52 -17.41
C GLU A 110 7.96 -3.46 -18.09
N LEU A 111 7.13 -4.50 -17.92
CA LEU A 111 5.78 -4.54 -18.51
C LEU A 111 4.82 -3.49 -17.96
N VAL A 112 5.03 -3.02 -16.72
CA VAL A 112 4.11 -2.10 -16.05
C VAL A 112 4.71 -0.73 -15.75
N LYS A 113 5.95 -0.48 -16.19
CA LYS A 113 6.71 0.72 -15.82
C LYS A 113 6.04 2.05 -16.20
N ASP A 114 5.26 2.05 -17.26
CA ASP A 114 4.59 3.24 -17.81
C ASP A 114 3.16 3.40 -17.28
N GLU A 115 2.69 2.49 -16.40
CA GLU A 115 1.35 2.56 -15.82
C GLU A 115 1.39 3.29 -14.47
N PRO A 116 0.91 4.55 -14.39
CA PRO A 116 1.09 5.39 -13.20
C PRO A 116 0.30 4.91 -11.98
N ASN A 117 -0.71 4.06 -12.20
CA ASN A 117 -1.61 3.55 -11.17
C ASN A 117 -1.37 2.06 -10.85
N VAL A 118 -0.18 1.54 -11.19
CA VAL A 118 0.20 0.14 -10.98
C VAL A 118 1.44 0.06 -10.10
N LEU A 119 1.43 -0.84 -9.12
CA LEU A 119 2.54 -1.12 -8.23
C LEU A 119 2.92 -2.60 -8.31
N VAL A 120 4.22 -2.88 -8.23
CA VAL A 120 4.73 -4.25 -8.03
C VAL A 120 5.38 -4.31 -6.66
N LEU A 121 4.82 -5.09 -5.75
CA LEU A 121 5.25 -5.15 -4.36
C LEU A 121 5.79 -6.55 -4.02
N GLY A 122 6.98 -6.59 -3.44
CA GLY A 122 7.50 -7.80 -2.82
C GLY A 122 6.88 -7.98 -1.43
N MET A 123 5.97 -8.96 -1.29
CA MET A 123 5.27 -9.27 -0.05
C MET A 123 4.84 -10.74 0.00
N ASN A 124 5.16 -11.42 1.09
CA ASN A 124 4.93 -12.87 1.30
C ASN A 124 4.07 -13.15 2.54
N ARG A 125 2.92 -12.47 2.71
CA ARG A 125 2.00 -12.69 3.84
C ARG A 125 0.57 -12.94 3.41
N ALA A 126 -0.16 -13.72 4.20
CA ALA A 126 -1.55 -14.11 3.94
C ALA A 126 -2.57 -12.95 3.89
N ARG A 127 -2.18 -11.72 4.26
CA ARG A 127 -3.05 -10.54 4.42
C ARG A 127 -3.12 -9.65 3.18
N PHE A 128 -3.13 -10.25 1.99
CA PHE A 128 -3.24 -9.52 0.72
C PHE A 128 -4.52 -8.68 0.61
N ASP A 129 -5.57 -9.07 1.33
CA ASP A 129 -6.89 -8.45 1.29
C ASP A 129 -7.15 -7.48 2.47
N ASP A 130 -6.17 -7.31 3.38
CA ASP A 130 -6.30 -6.49 4.60
C ASP A 130 -5.65 -5.10 4.43
N PHE A 131 -5.84 -4.48 3.26
CA PHE A 131 -5.20 -3.21 2.91
C PHE A 131 -5.53 -2.07 3.90
N ARG A 132 -6.69 -2.12 4.58
CA ARG A 132 -7.05 -1.12 5.59
C ARG A 132 -6.28 -1.28 6.90
N ASN A 133 -5.56 -2.36 7.12
CA ASN A 133 -4.82 -2.53 8.36
C ASN A 133 -3.73 -1.46 8.48
N LYS A 134 -3.64 -0.80 9.63
CA LYS A 134 -2.65 0.27 9.87
C LYS A 134 -1.22 -0.22 9.76
N THR A 135 -0.97 -1.48 10.11
CA THR A 135 0.35 -2.10 10.00
C THR A 135 0.55 -2.80 8.66
N TRP A 136 -0.40 -2.70 7.71
CA TRP A 136 -0.31 -3.38 6.42
C TRP A 136 0.95 -2.98 5.65
N MET A 137 1.32 -1.69 5.69
CA MET A 137 2.52 -1.20 5.01
C MET A 137 3.83 -1.76 5.59
N GLU A 138 3.83 -2.19 6.85
CA GLU A 138 5.01 -2.82 7.48
C GLU A 138 5.32 -4.19 6.86
N ASP A 139 4.34 -4.81 6.20
CA ASP A 139 4.51 -6.10 5.52
C ASP A 139 5.11 -5.96 4.10
N VAL A 140 5.21 -4.72 3.58
CA VAL A 140 5.81 -4.45 2.28
C VAL A 140 7.33 -4.44 2.41
N HIS A 141 7.98 -5.50 1.93
CA HIS A 141 9.43 -5.63 1.99
C HIS A 141 10.14 -4.73 0.96
N THR A 142 9.56 -4.63 -0.23
CA THR A 142 10.14 -3.86 -1.33
C THR A 142 9.09 -3.41 -2.32
N VAL A 143 9.32 -2.24 -2.92
CA VAL A 143 8.54 -1.71 -4.04
C VAL A 143 9.41 -1.85 -5.28
N PHE A 144 9.07 -2.82 -6.15
CA PHE A 144 9.83 -3.08 -7.37
C PHE A 144 9.45 -2.13 -8.51
N SER A 145 8.20 -1.63 -8.53
CA SER A 145 7.73 -0.66 -9.52
C SER A 145 6.62 0.22 -8.94
N GLY A 146 6.53 1.45 -9.45
CA GLY A 146 5.55 2.45 -9.08
C GLY A 146 5.94 3.35 -7.91
N SER A 147 5.00 4.14 -7.41
CA SER A 147 5.24 5.20 -6.41
C SER A 147 4.88 4.78 -4.98
N HIS A 148 5.83 4.95 -4.06
CA HIS A 148 5.60 4.75 -2.63
C HIS A 148 4.66 5.82 -2.04
N GLU A 149 4.68 7.04 -2.59
CA GLU A 149 3.75 8.12 -2.20
C GLU A 149 2.33 7.75 -2.60
N LEU A 150 2.13 7.26 -3.83
CA LEU A 150 0.83 6.78 -4.30
C LEU A 150 0.28 5.67 -3.38
N LEU A 151 1.12 4.72 -2.98
CA LEU A 151 0.74 3.66 -2.04
C LEU A 151 0.25 4.23 -0.71
N LYS A 152 0.98 5.20 -0.15
CA LYS A 152 0.60 5.89 1.10
C LYS A 152 -0.70 6.65 0.95
N ASP A 153 -0.89 7.37 -0.15
CA ASP A 153 -2.09 8.17 -0.40
C ASP A 153 -3.35 7.28 -0.47
N TYR A 154 -3.27 6.16 -1.19
CA TYR A 154 -4.36 5.18 -1.25
C TYR A 154 -4.59 4.50 0.10
N HIS A 155 -3.53 4.12 0.82
CA HIS A 155 -3.64 3.49 2.14
C HIS A 155 -4.29 4.42 3.15
N ALA A 156 -3.86 5.68 3.21
CA ALA A 156 -4.42 6.71 4.08
C ALA A 156 -5.88 7.02 3.70
N ALA A 157 -6.20 7.15 2.41
CA ALA A 157 -7.57 7.33 1.94
C ALA A 157 -8.47 6.15 2.33
N ALA A 158 -7.97 4.92 2.21
CA ALA A 158 -8.70 3.71 2.58
C ALA A 158 -9.04 3.65 4.08
N GLN A 159 -8.33 4.39 4.94
CA GLN A 159 -8.68 4.47 6.37
C GLN A 159 -10.00 5.19 6.61
N GLN A 160 -10.29 6.21 5.80
CA GLN A 160 -11.37 7.17 6.07
C GLN A 160 -12.56 7.06 5.11
N ARG A 161 -12.38 6.36 3.98
CA ARG A 161 -13.37 6.28 2.91
C ARG A 161 -13.93 4.88 2.70
N VAL A 162 -14.92 4.80 1.81
CA VAL A 162 -15.40 3.54 1.26
C VAL A 162 -14.24 2.87 0.54
N PHE A 163 -13.92 1.66 0.95
CA PHE A 163 -12.85 0.85 0.37
C PHE A 163 -13.44 -0.35 -0.36
N VAL A 164 -13.02 -0.53 -1.61
CA VAL A 164 -13.36 -1.69 -2.44
C VAL A 164 -12.06 -2.37 -2.85
N ASN A 165 -11.94 -3.66 -2.53
CA ASN A 165 -10.87 -4.51 -3.04
C ASN A 165 -11.44 -5.45 -4.10
N SER A 166 -10.77 -5.54 -5.24
CA SER A 166 -11.07 -6.52 -6.28
C SER A 166 -9.85 -7.39 -6.51
N ARG A 167 -10.00 -8.71 -6.37
CA ARG A 167 -8.92 -9.64 -6.71
C ARG A 167 -9.08 -10.12 -8.15
N VAL A 168 -8.01 -10.00 -8.92
CA VAL A 168 -7.90 -10.46 -10.31
C VAL A 168 -6.66 -11.34 -10.39
N ASP A 169 -6.80 -12.60 -10.78
CA ASP A 169 -5.63 -13.47 -10.91
C ASP A 169 -4.79 -13.04 -12.13
N ALA A 170 -3.49 -13.36 -12.11
CA ALA A 170 -2.53 -12.87 -13.11
C ALA A 170 -2.69 -13.50 -14.52
N ASP A 171 -3.71 -14.33 -14.71
CA ASP A 171 -4.15 -14.96 -15.94
C ASP A 171 -5.61 -14.63 -16.31
N ASP A 172 -6.30 -13.81 -15.51
CA ASP A 172 -7.67 -13.36 -15.80
C ASP A 172 -7.67 -12.16 -16.75
N ALA A 173 -8.67 -12.08 -17.63
CA ALA A 173 -9.04 -10.85 -18.32
C ALA A 173 -10.34 -10.29 -17.73
N VAL A 174 -10.38 -8.98 -17.50
CA VAL A 174 -11.59 -8.31 -17.00
C VAL A 174 -12.31 -7.54 -18.10
N TYR A 175 -13.62 -7.35 -17.91
CA TYR A 175 -14.45 -6.55 -18.82
C TYR A 175 -13.96 -5.09 -18.91
N LEU A 176 -14.12 -4.46 -20.08
CA LEU A 176 -13.60 -3.11 -20.39
C LEU A 176 -14.05 -2.05 -19.37
N ASN A 177 -15.28 -2.15 -18.88
CA ASN A 177 -15.85 -1.19 -17.93
C ASN A 177 -15.85 -1.74 -16.50
N PHE A 178 -15.07 -2.78 -16.20
CA PHE A 178 -15.11 -3.45 -14.91
C PHE A 178 -14.92 -2.46 -13.75
N CYS A 179 -13.87 -1.64 -13.79
CA CYS A 179 -13.56 -0.71 -12.70
C CYS A 179 -14.64 0.35 -12.52
N SER A 180 -15.04 1.02 -13.62
CA SER A 180 -16.10 2.03 -13.58
C SER A 180 -17.43 1.43 -13.11
N SER A 181 -17.75 0.20 -13.52
CA SER A 181 -18.99 -0.48 -13.14
C SER A 181 -19.01 -0.84 -11.66
N VAL A 182 -17.89 -1.31 -11.11
CA VAL A 182 -17.76 -1.60 -9.68
C VAL A 182 -17.95 -0.31 -8.88
N GLN A 183 -17.22 0.75 -9.23
CA GLN A 183 -17.29 2.04 -8.54
C GLN A 183 -18.70 2.64 -8.57
N GLN A 184 -19.34 2.66 -9.75
CA GLN A 184 -20.71 3.18 -9.91
C GLN A 184 -21.73 2.35 -9.10
N GLN A 185 -21.61 1.02 -9.13
CA GLN A 185 -22.53 0.15 -8.37
C GLN A 185 -22.35 0.32 -6.86
N THR A 186 -21.10 0.43 -6.38
CA THR A 186 -20.83 0.72 -4.96
C THR A 186 -21.42 2.06 -4.55
N ALA A 187 -21.21 3.11 -5.34
CA ALA A 187 -21.75 4.44 -5.05
C ALA A 187 -23.29 4.42 -4.99
N LYS A 188 -23.92 3.73 -5.95
CA LYS A 188 -25.38 3.55 -5.99
C LYS A 188 -25.89 2.82 -4.73
N ALA A 189 -25.29 1.69 -4.39
CA ALA A 189 -25.70 0.88 -3.24
C ALA A 189 -25.61 1.66 -1.91
N LEU A 190 -24.57 2.48 -1.74
CA LEU A 190 -24.40 3.31 -0.54
C LEU A 190 -25.35 4.52 -0.51
N GLY A 191 -25.61 5.14 -1.66
CA GLY A 191 -26.59 6.22 -1.77
C GLY A 191 -28.04 5.76 -1.53
N GLU A 192 -28.36 4.51 -1.85
CA GLU A 192 -29.64 3.87 -1.53
C GLU A 192 -29.75 3.50 -0.04
N THR A 193 -28.63 3.22 0.63
CA THR A 193 -28.59 2.87 2.08
C THR A 193 -28.68 4.11 2.98
N ALA A 194 -28.41 5.30 2.46
CA ALA A 194 -28.46 6.57 3.19
C ALA A 194 -29.85 7.25 3.21
N ARG A 195 -30.90 6.58 2.71
CA ARG A 195 -32.30 7.03 2.73
C ARG A 195 -33.15 6.13 3.63
#